data_AF-A0A6I4WCL7-F1
#
_entry.id   AF-A0A6I4WCL7-F1
#
_cell.length_a   1.000
_cell.length_b   1.000
_cell.length_c   1.000
_cell.angle_alpha   90.00
_cell.angle_beta   90.00
_cell.angle_gamma   90.00
#
_symmetry.space_group_name_H-M   'P 1'
#
loop_
_entity.id
_entity.type
_entity.pdbx_description
1 polymer ?
#
loop_
_entity_poly.entity_id
_entity_poly.type
_entity_poly.pdbx_seq_one_letter_code
_entity_poly.pdbx_strand_id
1 'polypeptide(L)'
;MLTETRKTLESLRGGKAAPPPDAPEVEGVGEAADGRVKVTAGTGGRLKQVTLDPRALRMASHELGEAFVAAANAALDDLRAQAATAAADVVDTEALDARVEEIQNESLRQMQQITQALNDAVAKFNQR
;
A
#
# COMPACT_ATOMS: atom_id res chain seq x y z
N MET A 1 15.58 -12.08 -19.23
CA MET A 1 15.94 -12.45 -17.84
C MET A 1 16.73 -11.37 -17.13
N LEU A 2 18.01 -11.07 -17.41
CA LEU A 2 18.76 -10.05 -16.63
C LEU A 2 18.38 -8.58 -16.91
N THR A 3 17.80 -8.31 -18.09
CA THR A 3 17.35 -6.95 -18.47
C THR A 3 16.04 -6.56 -17.77
N GLU A 4 15.16 -7.53 -17.51
CA GLU A 4 13.89 -7.31 -16.81
C GLU A 4 14.14 -7.02 -15.32
N THR A 5 15.06 -7.76 -14.69
CA THR A 5 15.41 -7.54 -13.28
C THR A 5 15.99 -6.14 -13.04
N ARG A 6 16.80 -5.63 -13.97
CA ARG A 6 17.29 -4.24 -13.90
C ARG A 6 16.16 -3.22 -14.00
N LYS A 7 15.20 -3.44 -14.90
CA LYS A 7 14.06 -2.55 -15.09
C LYS A 7 13.18 -2.47 -13.84
N THR A 8 12.95 -3.61 -13.17
CA THR A 8 12.22 -3.68 -11.90
C THR A 8 12.97 -2.99 -10.75
N LEU A 9 14.30 -3.12 -10.70
CA LEU A 9 15.12 -2.44 -9.69
C LEU A 9 15.22 -0.94 -9.93
N GLU A 10 15.16 -0.49 -11.18
CA GLU A 10 15.17 0.92 -11.54
C GLU A 10 13.83 1.61 -11.19
N SER A 11 12.70 0.90 -11.35
CA SER A 11 11.40 1.34 -10.83
C SER A 11 11.31 1.38 -9.30
N LEU A 12 12.14 0.61 -8.59
CA LEU A 12 12.21 0.65 -7.12
C LEU A 12 13.20 1.72 -6.61
N ARG A 13 14.29 1.97 -7.37
CA ARG A 13 15.31 2.98 -7.05
C ARG A 13 14.83 4.39 -7.35
N GLY A 14 14.03 4.56 -8.40
CA GLY A 14 13.22 5.75 -8.59
C GLY A 14 11.95 5.61 -7.76
N GLY A 15 11.98 5.96 -6.47
CA GLY A 15 10.80 6.07 -5.57
C GLY A 15 9.82 7.16 -6.00
N LYS A 16 9.51 7.19 -7.28
CA LYS A 16 8.80 8.19 -8.06
C LYS A 16 8.07 7.46 -9.19
N ALA A 17 7.50 6.28 -8.89
CA ALA A 17 6.36 5.84 -9.66
C ALA A 17 5.30 6.94 -9.46
N ALA A 18 5.05 7.72 -10.51
CA ALA A 18 3.85 8.54 -10.54
C ALA A 18 2.69 7.59 -10.24
N PRO A 19 1.80 7.94 -9.29
CA PRO A 19 0.64 7.10 -9.03
C PRO A 19 -0.08 6.85 -10.35
N PRO A 20 -0.62 5.64 -10.58
CA PRO A 20 -1.52 5.44 -11.70
C PRO A 20 -2.63 6.51 -11.63
N PRO A 21 -3.14 6.99 -12.78
CA PRO A 21 -4.06 8.13 -12.82
C PRO A 21 -5.35 7.93 -12.00
N ASP A 22 -5.65 6.70 -11.59
CA ASP A 22 -6.80 6.31 -10.78
C ASP A 22 -6.44 5.86 -9.35
N ALA A 23 -5.20 6.06 -8.89
CA ALA A 23 -4.88 5.83 -7.48
C ALA A 23 -5.57 6.89 -6.61
N PRO A 24 -6.18 6.52 -5.47
CA PRO A 24 -6.74 7.49 -4.54
C PRO A 24 -5.65 8.51 -4.19
N GLU A 25 -5.95 9.79 -4.38
CA GLU A 25 -5.00 10.86 -4.15
C GLU A 25 -4.81 11.02 -2.65
N VAL A 26 -3.87 10.26 -2.09
CA VAL A 26 -3.55 10.30 -0.66
C VAL A 26 -2.75 11.59 -0.37
N GLU A 27 -3.23 12.37 0.59
CA GLU A 27 -2.61 13.63 1.01
C GLU A 27 -2.34 13.61 2.51
N GLY A 28 -1.08 13.76 2.90
CA GLY A 28 -0.71 13.92 4.31
C GLY A 28 -0.73 15.39 4.72
N VAL A 29 -1.20 15.67 5.94
CA VAL A 29 -1.22 17.02 6.52
C VAL A 29 -0.41 17.06 7.80
N GLY A 30 0.48 18.04 7.90
CA GLY A 30 1.31 18.27 9.08
C GLY A 30 1.19 19.70 9.57
N GLU A 31 1.15 19.85 10.89
CA GLU A 31 1.04 21.15 11.57
C GLU A 31 2.12 21.32 12.63
N ALA A 32 2.56 22.55 12.83
CA ALA A 32 3.53 22.91 13.86
C ALA A 32 3.25 24.28 14.47
N ALA A 33 3.88 24.56 15.61
CA ALA A 33 3.74 25.80 16.38
C ALA A 33 2.25 26.16 16.64
N ASP A 34 1.48 25.21 17.16
CA ASP A 34 0.03 25.36 17.43
C ASP A 34 -0.81 25.68 16.18
N GLY A 35 -0.51 25.04 15.05
CA GLY A 35 -1.24 25.26 13.79
C GLY A 35 -0.83 26.53 13.03
N ARG A 36 0.21 27.24 13.49
CA ARG A 36 0.75 28.42 12.81
C ARG A 36 1.46 28.09 11.50
N VAL A 37 1.98 26.88 11.36
CA VAL A 37 2.56 26.36 10.12
C VAL A 37 1.84 25.09 9.75
N LYS A 38 1.25 25.06 8.55
CA LYS A 38 0.60 23.86 8.00
C LYS A 38 1.24 23.51 6.66
N VAL A 39 1.55 22.23 6.48
CA VAL A 39 2.13 21.69 5.26
C VAL A 39 1.27 20.53 4.77
N THR A 40 1.00 20.50 3.47
CA THR A 40 0.30 19.39 2.81
C THR A 40 1.28 18.67 1.88
N ALA A 41 1.46 17.37 2.07
CA ALA A 41 2.27 16.50 1.24
C ALA A 41 1.37 15.62 0.37
N GLY A 42 1.60 15.64 -0.94
CA GLY A 42 0.94 14.75 -1.89
C GLY A 42 1.73 13.48 -2.15
N THR A 43 1.09 12.57 -2.87
CA THR A 43 1.67 11.32 -3.38
C THR A 43 3.07 11.51 -3.98
N GLY A 44 3.97 10.57 -3.69
CA GLY A 44 5.38 10.67 -4.07
C GLY A 44 6.23 11.58 -3.18
N GLY A 45 5.71 11.98 -2.02
CA GLY A 45 6.45 12.75 -1.00
C GLY A 45 6.79 14.17 -1.46
N ARG A 46 5.91 14.78 -2.27
CA ARG A 46 6.07 16.16 -2.74
C ARG A 46 5.16 17.08 -1.94
N LEU A 47 5.71 18.19 -1.45
CA LEU A 47 4.89 19.21 -0.80
C LEU A 47 4.01 19.90 -1.84
N LYS A 48 2.69 19.88 -1.62
CA LYS A 48 1.70 20.53 -2.47
C LYS A 48 1.43 21.97 -2.03
N GLN A 49 1.33 22.17 -0.72
CA GLN A 49 0.94 23.46 -0.17
C GLN A 49 1.62 23.72 1.17
N VAL A 50 1.95 24.98 1.42
CA VAL A 50 2.42 25.48 2.71
C VAL A 50 1.57 26.70 3.06
N THR A 51 0.92 26.65 4.23
CA THR A 51 0.12 27.75 4.77
C THR A 51 0.79 28.24 6.05
N LEU A 52 1.07 29.53 6.10
CA LEU A 52 1.65 30.20 7.26
C LEU A 52 0.62 31.17 7.84
N ASP A 53 0.34 31.04 9.14
CA ASP A 53 -0.45 32.04 9.85
C ASP A 53 0.34 33.35 9.96
N PRO A 54 -0.30 34.54 9.88
CA PRO A 54 0.38 35.82 10.05
C PRO A 54 1.14 35.96 11.39
N ARG A 55 0.80 35.19 12.41
CA ARG A 55 1.54 35.13 13.69
C ARG A 55 2.84 34.35 13.56
N ALA A 56 2.93 33.38 12.65
CA ALA A 56 4.16 32.66 12.34
C ALA A 56 5.23 33.60 11.77
N LEU A 57 4.82 34.58 10.95
CA LEU A 57 5.71 35.58 10.36
C LEU A 57 6.32 36.55 11.38
N ARG A 58 5.76 36.61 12.59
CA ARG A 58 6.29 37.43 13.70
C ARG A 58 7.27 36.66 14.58
N MET A 59 7.46 35.36 14.34
CA MET A 59 8.44 34.54 15.06
C MET A 59 9.86 34.85 14.57
N ALA A 60 10.85 34.47 15.38
CA ALA A 60 12.23 34.53 14.93
C ALA A 60 12.42 33.60 13.71
N SER A 61 13.24 34.02 12.74
CA SER A 61 13.43 33.27 11.48
C SER A 61 13.92 31.83 11.73
N HIS A 62 14.70 31.64 12.79
CA HIS A 62 15.18 30.32 13.21
C HIS A 62 14.04 29.43 13.72
N GLU A 63 13.20 29.93 14.62
CA GLU A 63 12.03 29.21 15.16
C GLU A 63 11.01 28.89 14.05
N LEU A 64 10.83 29.79 13.08
CA LEU A 64 9.96 29.54 11.93
C LEU A 64 10.51 28.42 11.05
N GLY A 65 11.83 28.37 10.86
CA GLY A 65 12.50 27.28 10.13
C GLY A 65 12.31 25.93 10.82
N GLU A 66 12.48 25.88 12.14
CA GLU A 66 12.25 24.66 12.93
C GLU A 66 10.79 24.21 12.87
N ALA A 67 9.84 25.14 13.04
CA ALA A 67 8.42 24.85 12.92
C ALA A 67 8.06 24.34 11.52
N PHE A 68 8.66 24.90 10.47
CA PHE A 68 8.46 24.42 9.11
C PHE A 68 8.98 22.99 8.90
N VAL A 69 10.18 22.69 9.39
CA VAL A 69 10.74 21.33 9.32
C VAL A 69 9.85 20.34 10.07
N ALA A 70 9.37 20.72 11.26
CA ALA A 70 8.45 19.89 12.04
C ALA A 70 7.15 19.62 11.28
N ALA A 71 6.51 20.66 10.72
CA ALA A 71 5.27 20.51 9.96
C ALA A 71 5.46 19.68 8.68
N ALA A 72 6.58 19.87 7.97
CA ALA A 72 6.87 19.11 6.76
C ALA A 72 7.12 17.63 7.04
N ASN A 73 7.85 17.30 8.10
CA ASN A 73 8.05 15.91 8.51
C ASN A 73 6.75 15.27 8.98
N ALA A 74 5.94 15.98 9.77
CA ALA A 74 4.62 15.52 10.18
C ALA A 74 3.71 15.23 8.97
N ALA A 75 3.73 16.09 7.95
CA ALA A 75 2.95 15.88 6.72
C ALA A 75 3.41 14.64 5.94
N LEU A 76 4.71 14.37 5.89
CA LEU A 76 5.26 13.18 5.24
C LEU A 76 4.96 11.90 6.02
N ASP A 77 5.00 11.96 7.35
CA ASP A 77 4.65 10.82 8.21
C ASP A 77 3.16 10.50 8.12
N ASP A 78 2.30 11.52 8.11
CA ASP A 78 0.86 11.36 7.88
C ASP A 78 0.56 10.78 6.49
N LEU A 79 1.25 11.25 5.44
CA LEU A 79 1.13 10.68 4.09
C LEU A 79 1.50 9.19 4.07
N ARG A 80 2.56 8.79 4.78
CA ARG A 80 2.96 7.37 4.89
C ARG A 80 1.92 6.55 5.64
N ALA A 81 1.37 7.09 6.74
CA ALA A 81 0.34 6.43 7.51
C ALA A 81 -0.93 6.22 6.67
N GLN A 82 -1.40 7.26 5.98
CA GLN A 82 -2.55 7.16 5.11
C GLN A 82 -2.32 6.22 3.93
N ALA A 83 -1.12 6.22 3.33
CA ALA A 83 -0.78 5.29 2.26
C ALA A 83 -0.76 3.83 2.75
N ALA A 84 -0.31 3.58 3.98
CA ALA A 84 -0.35 2.26 4.59
C ALA A 84 -1.80 1.81 4.87
N THR A 85 -2.66 2.71 5.36
CA THR A 85 -4.09 2.43 5.57
C THR A 85 -4.79 2.14 4.24
N ALA A 86 -4.55 2.94 3.21
CA ALA A 86 -5.12 2.71 1.88
C ALA A 86 -4.65 1.38 1.27
N ALA A 87 -3.39 0.99 1.47
CA ALA A 87 -2.89 -0.31 1.03
C ALA A 87 -3.50 -1.49 1.81
N ALA A 88 -3.79 -1.31 3.10
CA ALA A 88 -4.47 -2.32 3.90
C ALA A 88 -5.94 -2.51 3.46
N ASP A 89 -6.62 -1.43 3.07
CA ASP A 89 -7.99 -1.47 2.56
C ASP A 89 -8.11 -2.16 1.18
N VAL A 90 -7.03 -2.15 0.40
CA VAL A 90 -6.96 -2.82 -0.91
C VAL A 90 -6.80 -4.34 -0.77
N VAL A 91 -6.34 -4.85 0.38
CA VAL A 91 -6.36 -6.29 0.65
C VAL A 91 -7.78 -6.66 1.08
N ASP A 92 -8.61 -6.94 0.08
CA ASP A 92 -9.98 -7.42 0.28
C ASP A 92 -9.94 -8.81 0.93
N THR A 93 -10.05 -8.83 2.26
CA THR A 93 -10.05 -10.05 3.06
C THR A 93 -11.23 -10.96 2.71
N GLU A 94 -12.34 -10.39 2.25
CA GLU A 94 -13.53 -11.13 1.84
C GLU A 94 -13.28 -11.86 0.51
N ALA A 95 -12.61 -11.20 -0.43
CA ALA A 95 -12.15 -11.85 -1.66
C ALA A 95 -11.09 -12.93 -1.41
N LEU A 96 -10.22 -12.76 -0.41
CA LEU A 96 -9.24 -13.76 -0.02
C LEU A 96 -9.91 -14.99 0.59
N ASP A 97 -10.89 -14.79 1.48
CA ASP A 97 -11.67 -15.88 2.08
C ASP A 97 -12.45 -16.67 1.03
N ALA A 98 -13.08 -16.00 0.08
CA ALA A 98 -13.76 -16.65 -1.05
C ALA A 98 -12.79 -17.51 -1.89
N ARG A 99 -11.56 -17.03 -2.11
CA ARG A 99 -10.53 -17.78 -2.83
C ARG A 99 -10.06 -19.01 -2.05
N VAL A 100 -9.92 -18.88 -0.74
CA VAL A 100 -9.54 -19.98 0.16
C VAL A 100 -10.64 -21.05 0.20
N GLU A 101 -11.91 -20.65 0.24
CA GLU A 101 -13.05 -21.56 0.20
C GLU A 101 -13.15 -22.30 -1.15
N GLU A 102 -12.90 -21.60 -2.26
CA GLU A 102 -12.86 -22.21 -3.60
C GLU A 102 -11.78 -23.29 -3.70
N ILE A 103 -10.56 -23.01 -3.22
CA ILE A 103 -9.44 -23.97 -3.20
C ILE A 103 -9.77 -25.19 -2.34
N GLN A 104 -10.40 -24.99 -1.17
CA GLN A 104 -10.83 -26.09 -0.30
C GLN A 104 -11.87 -26.99 -1.00
N ASN A 105 -12.88 -26.39 -1.62
CA ASN A 105 -13.91 -27.13 -2.35
C ASN A 105 -13.36 -27.87 -3.57
N GLU A 106 -12.39 -27.28 -4.28
CA GLU A 106 -11.70 -27.94 -5.38
C GLU A 106 -10.87 -29.15 -4.90
N SER A 107 -10.16 -29.01 -3.78
CA SER A 107 -9.35 -30.08 -3.20
C SER A 107 -10.21 -31.30 -2.80
N LEU A 108 -11.40 -31.08 -2.24
CA LEU A 108 -12.34 -32.16 -1.88
C LEU A 108 -12.83 -32.92 -3.12
N ARG A 109 -13.15 -32.20 -4.19
CA ARG A 109 -13.55 -32.82 -5.47
C ARG A 109 -12.42 -33.62 -6.10
N GLN A 110 -11.20 -33.10 -6.10
CA GLN A 110 -10.02 -33.85 -6.58
C GLN A 110 -9.78 -35.11 -5.75
N MET A 111 -9.89 -35.04 -4.42
CA MET A 111 -9.70 -36.20 -3.55
C MET A 111 -10.74 -37.29 -3.77
N GLN A 112 -12.00 -36.90 -4.03
CA GLN A 112 -13.07 -37.84 -4.42
C GLN A 112 -12.76 -38.52 -5.76
N GLN A 113 -12.31 -37.76 -6.77
CA GLN A 113 -11.93 -38.33 -8.08
C GLN A 113 -10.74 -39.29 -7.98
N ILE A 114 -9.73 -38.95 -7.17
CA ILE A 114 -8.57 -39.81 -6.92
C ILE A 114 -9.01 -41.11 -6.24
N THR A 115 -9.90 -41.03 -5.24
CA THR A 115 -10.43 -42.21 -4.53
C THR A 115 -11.24 -43.10 -5.47
N GLN A 116 -12.06 -42.50 -6.34
CA GLN A 116 -12.84 -43.24 -7.33
C GLN A 116 -11.93 -43.98 -8.32
N ALA A 117 -10.90 -43.30 -8.85
CA ALA A 117 -9.95 -43.91 -9.77
C ALA A 117 -9.14 -45.05 -9.13
N LEU A 118 -8.77 -44.91 -7.84
CA LEU A 118 -8.13 -45.98 -7.07
C LEU A 118 -9.04 -47.20 -6.91
N ASN A 119 -10.31 -46.98 -6.54
CA ASN A 119 -11.29 -48.06 -6.41
C ASN A 119 -11.54 -48.78 -7.74
N ASP A 120 -11.66 -48.04 -8.84
CA ASP A 120 -11.85 -48.61 -10.18
C ASP A 120 -10.65 -49.45 -10.62
N ALA A 121 -9.42 -48.99 -10.31
CA ALA A 121 -8.20 -49.75 -10.59
C ALA A 121 -8.16 -51.08 -9.82
N VAL A 122 -8.48 -51.06 -8.51
CA VAL A 122 -8.51 -52.26 -7.65
C VAL A 122 -9.56 -53.26 -8.13
N ALA A 123 -10.76 -52.79 -8.49
CA ALA A 123 -11.81 -53.65 -9.03
C ALA A 123 -11.39 -54.38 -10.32
N LYS A 124 -10.63 -53.68 -11.18
CA LYS A 124 -10.11 -54.24 -12.44
C LYS A 124 -9.03 -55.30 -12.24
N PHE A 125 -8.27 -55.24 -11.13
CA PHE A 125 -7.30 -56.28 -10.77
C PHE A 125 -7.95 -57.56 -10.23
N ASN A 126 -9.07 -57.46 -9.50
CA ASN A 126 -9.78 -58.62 -8.95
C ASN A 126 -10.65 -59.40 -9.96
N GLN A 127 -10.84 -58.88 -11.18
CA GLN A 127 -11.60 -59.54 -12.25
C GLN A 127 -10.72 -60.37 -13.22
N ARG A 128 -9.44 -60.57 -12.90
CA ARG A 128 -8.50 -61.43 -13.62
C ARG A 128 -8.07 -62.59 -12.74
#